data_AF-A0A3Q4IF64-F1
#
_entry.id   AF-A0A3Q4IF64-F1
#
_cell.length_a   1.000
_cell.length_b   1.000
_cell.length_c   1.000
_cell.angle_alpha   90.00
_cell.angle_beta   90.00
_cell.angle_gamma   90.00
#
_symmetry.space_group_name_H-M   'P 1'
#
loop_
_entity.id
_entity.type
_entity.pdbx_description
1 polymer ?
#
loop_
_entity_poly.entity_id
_entity_poly.type
_entity_poly.pdbx_seq_one_letter_code
_entity_poly.pdbx_strand_id
1 'polypeptide(L)'
;MEFLMGNPFSTPVGQRIERATSSSLPSEDWEVNMEICDIINSSEEGPKDSLRAIKKRIVGNKNFKEVMLTLTVLETCVKNCGYRFHILVTTRDFIEGVLVRSIIPRNNPPQILHDRVLGIIQVRRGSRE
;
A
#
# COMPACT_ATOMS: atom_id res chain seq x y z
N MET A 1 -9.31 -11.92 14.22
CA MET A 1 -10.08 -10.81 14.82
C MET A 1 -9.97 -9.54 13.95
N GLU A 2 -10.25 -9.63 12.63
CA GLU A 2 -10.30 -8.46 11.72
C GLU A 2 -11.73 -7.89 11.57
N PHE A 3 -12.75 -8.69 11.87
CA PHE A 3 -14.18 -8.35 11.69
C PHE A 3 -14.65 -7.15 12.53
N LEU A 4 -13.99 -6.85 13.65
CA LEU A 4 -14.37 -5.78 14.57
C LEU A 4 -13.81 -4.40 14.20
N MET A 5 -12.87 -4.31 13.24
CA MET A 5 -12.11 -3.07 13.03
C MET A 5 -12.75 -2.07 12.04
N GLY A 6 -14.01 -2.26 11.65
CA GLY A 6 -14.71 -1.38 10.70
C GLY A 6 -14.09 -1.37 9.28
N ASN A 7 -14.69 -0.60 8.37
CA ASN A 7 -14.21 -0.48 7.00
C ASN A 7 -12.86 0.28 6.97
N PRO A 8 -11.78 -0.29 6.42
CA PRO A 8 -10.48 0.40 6.31
C PRO A 8 -10.51 1.73 5.55
N PHE A 9 -11.46 1.95 4.64
CA PHE A 9 -11.62 3.21 3.91
C PHE A 9 -12.41 4.27 4.68
N SER A 10 -12.93 3.96 5.88
CA SER A 10 -13.64 4.95 6.71
C SER A 10 -12.69 5.79 7.58
N THR A 11 -11.43 5.38 7.74
CA THR A 11 -10.43 6.11 8.53
C THR A 11 -9.90 7.33 7.76
N PRO A 12 -9.33 8.36 8.43
CA PRO A 12 -8.84 9.55 7.74
C PRO A 12 -7.83 9.25 6.61
N VAL A 13 -6.82 8.42 6.90
CA VAL A 13 -5.84 7.99 5.89
C VAL A 13 -6.46 7.03 4.87
N GLY A 14 -7.41 6.20 5.29
CA GLY A 14 -8.11 5.24 4.44
C GLY A 14 -8.91 5.91 3.32
N GLN A 15 -9.60 7.01 3.62
CA GLN A 15 -10.33 7.81 2.62
C GLN A 15 -9.38 8.40 1.57
N ARG A 16 -8.21 8.88 1.99
CA ARG A 16 -7.19 9.41 1.07
C ARG A 16 -6.60 8.34 0.18
N ILE A 17 -6.31 7.16 0.75
CA ILE A 17 -5.86 6.01 -0.04
C ILE A 17 -6.94 5.56 -1.03
N GLU A 18 -8.22 5.52 -0.62
CA GLU A 18 -9.32 5.16 -1.50
C GLU A 18 -9.39 6.10 -2.72
N ARG A 19 -9.28 7.42 -2.48
CA ARG A 19 -9.24 8.46 -3.50
C ARG A 19 -8.02 8.35 -4.41
N ALA A 20 -6.82 8.28 -3.84
CA ALA A 20 -5.54 8.23 -4.57
C ALA A 20 -5.37 6.97 -5.44
N THR A 21 -6.18 5.94 -5.19
CA THR A 21 -6.11 4.65 -5.89
C THR A 21 -7.35 4.35 -6.72
N SER A 22 -8.21 5.34 -6.93
CA SER A 22 -9.40 5.20 -7.75
C SER A 22 -9.04 4.91 -9.22
N SER A 23 -9.73 3.93 -9.81
CA SER A 23 -9.58 3.60 -11.24
C SER A 23 -10.00 4.74 -12.18
N SER A 24 -10.76 5.72 -11.68
CA SER A 24 -11.15 6.92 -12.43
C SER A 24 -10.00 7.93 -12.62
N LEU A 25 -8.92 7.85 -11.84
CA LEU A 25 -7.81 8.78 -11.95
C LEU A 25 -7.06 8.59 -13.27
N PRO A 26 -6.71 9.65 -14.01
CA PRO A 26 -5.92 9.50 -15.23
C PRO A 26 -4.49 9.01 -14.95
N SER A 27 -3.93 9.39 -13.80
CA SER A 27 -2.56 9.12 -13.35
C SER A 27 -2.48 9.29 -11.82
N GLU A 28 -1.29 9.11 -11.24
CA GLU A 28 -1.01 9.38 -9.83
C GLU A 28 -1.39 10.81 -9.42
N ASP A 29 -2.08 10.91 -8.28
CA ASP A 29 -2.33 12.16 -7.58
C ASP A 29 -1.24 12.36 -6.51
N TRP A 30 -0.14 13.01 -6.91
CA TRP A 30 1.02 13.20 -6.03
C TRP A 30 0.73 14.07 -4.81
N GLU A 31 -0.20 15.02 -4.94
CA GLU A 31 -0.63 15.86 -3.82
C GLU A 31 -1.29 14.99 -2.74
N VAL A 32 -2.23 14.14 -3.13
CA VAL A 32 -2.89 13.21 -2.17
C VAL A 32 -1.90 12.16 -1.65
N ASN A 33 -0.94 11.70 -2.45
CA ASN A 33 0.10 10.77 -1.98
C ASN A 33 0.97 11.36 -0.86
N MET A 34 1.31 12.64 -0.96
CA MET A 34 2.05 13.34 0.09
C MET A 34 1.16 13.60 1.31
N GLU A 35 -0.11 13.99 1.12
CA GLU A 35 -1.08 14.10 2.22
C GLU A 35 -1.21 12.79 3.01
N ILE A 36 -1.22 11.63 2.31
CA ILE A 36 -1.21 10.31 2.96
C ILE A 36 0.02 10.15 3.86
N CYS A 37 1.21 10.52 3.38
CA CYS A 37 2.44 10.43 4.18
C CYS A 37 2.37 11.33 5.42
N ASP A 38 1.85 12.54 5.28
CA ASP A 38 1.66 13.49 6.39
C ASP A 38 0.71 12.94 7.45
N ILE A 39 -0.43 12.35 7.04
CA ILE A 39 -1.37 11.72 7.96
C ILE A 39 -0.72 10.51 8.67
N ILE A 40 0.05 9.69 7.94
CA ILE A 40 0.74 8.53 8.52
C ILE A 40 1.76 8.98 9.59
N ASN A 41 2.51 10.04 9.32
CA ASN A 41 3.56 10.52 10.21
C ASN A 41 3.00 11.29 11.43
N SER A 42 1.87 11.98 11.27
CA SER A 42 1.28 12.83 12.33
C SER A 42 0.30 12.10 13.25
N SER A 43 -0.23 10.94 12.84
CA SER A 43 -1.24 10.19 13.60
C SER A 43 -0.66 8.95 14.27
N GLU A 44 -1.15 8.63 15.48
CA GLU A 44 -0.78 7.39 16.16
C GLU A 44 -1.30 6.16 15.38
N GLU A 45 -2.56 6.18 14.94
CA GLU A 45 -3.16 5.06 14.18
C GLU A 45 -2.81 5.07 12.69
N GLY A 46 -2.26 6.18 12.18
CA GLY A 46 -1.95 6.39 10.76
C GLY A 46 -1.20 5.23 10.08
N PRO A 47 -0.08 4.73 10.64
CA PRO A 47 0.64 3.59 10.08
C PRO A 47 -0.22 2.33 9.96
N LYS A 48 -0.98 1.99 11.01
CA LYS A 48 -1.79 0.77 11.04
C LYS A 48 -2.98 0.85 10.08
N ASP A 49 -3.68 1.99 10.09
CA ASP A 49 -4.85 2.19 9.23
C ASP A 49 -4.48 2.28 7.76
N SER A 50 -3.34 2.89 7.42
CA SER A 50 -2.85 2.95 6.04
C SER A 50 -2.60 1.55 5.45
N LEU A 51 -1.96 0.65 6.21
CA LEU A 51 -1.69 -0.72 5.75
C LEU A 51 -2.96 -1.54 5.61
N ARG A 52 -3.97 -1.31 6.46
CA ARG A 52 -5.29 -1.94 6.31
C ARG A 52 -6.00 -1.50 5.04
N ALA A 53 -5.95 -0.20 4.72
CA ALA A 53 -6.52 0.34 3.48
C ALA A 53 -5.78 -0.16 2.23
N ILE A 54 -4.44 -0.18 2.26
CA ILE A 54 -3.59 -0.74 1.18
C ILE A 54 -3.89 -2.22 0.96
N LYS A 55 -3.95 -3.02 2.04
CA LYS A 55 -4.30 -4.44 1.98
C LYS A 55 -5.67 -4.64 1.34
N LYS A 56 -6.68 -3.85 1.76
CA LYS A 56 -8.03 -3.91 1.20
C LYS A 56 -8.05 -3.60 -0.30
N ARG A 57 -7.24 -2.64 -0.76
CA ARG A 57 -7.20 -2.26 -2.17
C ARG A 57 -6.48 -3.26 -3.06
N ILE A 58 -5.45 -3.95 -2.55
CA ILE A 58 -4.64 -4.89 -3.33
C ILE A 58 -5.24 -6.29 -3.34
N VAL A 59 -5.61 -6.83 -2.18
CA VAL A 59 -5.93 -8.26 -2.05
C VAL A 59 -7.24 -8.59 -2.75
N GLY A 60 -7.16 -9.40 -3.80
CA GLY A 60 -8.33 -9.85 -4.57
C GLY A 60 -8.82 -8.84 -5.63
N ASN A 61 -8.15 -7.70 -5.78
CA ASN A 61 -8.51 -6.70 -6.78
C ASN A 61 -7.95 -7.08 -8.16
N LYS A 62 -8.84 -7.21 -9.14
CA LYS A 62 -8.49 -7.52 -10.53
C LYS A 62 -8.28 -6.27 -11.39
N ASN A 63 -8.55 -5.08 -10.85
CA ASN A 63 -8.27 -3.83 -11.53
C ASN A 63 -6.79 -3.46 -11.33
N PHE A 64 -5.94 -3.85 -12.28
CA PHE A 64 -4.51 -3.62 -12.19
C PHE A 64 -4.12 -2.15 -12.13
N LYS A 65 -4.95 -1.23 -12.65
CA LYS A 65 -4.70 0.21 -12.52
C LYS A 65 -4.78 0.64 -11.05
N GLU A 66 -5.81 0.20 -10.32
CA GLU A 66 -5.92 0.51 -8.90
C GLU A 66 -4.79 -0.11 -8.09
N VAL A 67 -4.42 -1.36 -8.41
CA VAL A 67 -3.29 -2.04 -7.75
C VAL A 67 -1.99 -1.27 -8.00
N MET A 68 -1.73 -0.84 -9.23
CA MET A 68 -0.55 -0.06 -9.58
C MET A 68 -0.52 1.29 -8.86
N LEU A 69 -1.62 2.05 -8.85
CA LEU A 69 -1.70 3.30 -8.08
C LEU A 69 -1.43 3.05 -6.59
N THR A 70 -1.94 1.95 -6.04
CA THR A 70 -1.70 1.58 -4.64
C THR A 70 -0.24 1.24 -4.37
N LEU A 71 0.44 0.57 -5.30
CA LEU A 71 1.88 0.33 -5.19
C LEU A 71 2.67 1.65 -5.25
N THR A 72 2.21 2.64 -6.01
CA THR A 72 2.81 3.99 -6.00
C THR A 72 2.64 4.66 -4.63
N VAL A 73 1.44 4.60 -4.04
CA VAL A 73 1.20 5.10 -2.68
C VAL A 73 2.13 4.40 -1.69
N LEU A 74 2.21 3.06 -1.73
CA LEU A 74 3.05 2.28 -0.84
C LEU A 74 4.54 2.65 -0.97
N GLU A 75 5.05 2.75 -2.20
CA GLU A 75 6.43 3.15 -2.48
C GLU A 75 6.73 4.55 -1.93
N THR A 76 5.78 5.48 -2.12
CA THR A 76 5.89 6.84 -1.60
C THR A 76 5.95 6.85 -0.07
N CYS A 77 5.08 6.09 0.60
CA CYS A 77 5.12 5.96 2.05
C CYS A 77 6.41 5.31 2.55
N VAL A 78 6.97 4.32 1.84
CA VAL A 78 8.27 3.73 2.23
C VAL A 78 9.39 4.77 2.19
N LYS A 79 9.37 5.69 1.22
CA LYS A 79 10.39 6.75 1.06
C LYS A 79 10.21 7.92 2.03
N ASN A 80 8.96 8.24 2.43
CA ASN A 80 8.64 9.48 3.14
C ASN A 80 8.13 9.28 4.58
N CYS A 81 7.80 8.05 4.99
CA CYS A 81 7.34 7.77 6.35
C CYS A 81 8.46 7.25 7.25
N GLY A 82 8.31 7.48 8.55
CA GLY A 82 9.29 7.08 9.55
C GLY A 82 9.20 5.61 10.00
N TYR A 83 10.03 5.28 10.99
CA TYR A 83 10.21 3.93 11.55
C TYR A 83 8.90 3.23 11.93
N ARG A 84 7.92 3.96 12.50
CA ARG A 84 6.60 3.42 12.91
C ARG A 84 5.84 2.79 11.73
N PHE A 85 5.97 3.35 10.54
CA PHE A 85 5.42 2.75 9.33
C PHE A 85 6.26 1.54 8.92
N HIS A 86 7.59 1.72 8.82
CA HIS A 86 8.53 0.70 8.35
C HIS A 86 8.41 -0.62 9.08
N ILE A 87 8.34 -0.63 10.42
CA ILE A 87 8.22 -1.87 11.21
C ILE A 87 7.00 -2.72 10.81
N LEU A 88 5.88 -2.08 10.46
CA LEU A 88 4.64 -2.76 10.11
C LEU A 88 4.67 -3.27 8.67
N VAL A 89 5.14 -2.44 7.75
CA VAL A 89 5.20 -2.79 6.32
C VAL A 89 6.29 -3.83 6.01
N THR A 90 7.26 -4.02 6.90
CA THR A 90 8.28 -5.08 6.81
C THR A 90 7.85 -6.42 7.41
N THR A 91 6.66 -6.52 8.01
CA THR A 91 6.17 -7.78 8.58
C THR A 91 5.96 -8.84 7.50
N ARG A 92 6.18 -10.10 7.86
CA ARG A 92 5.89 -11.24 6.97
C ARG A 92 4.43 -11.23 6.52
N ASP A 93 3.52 -10.94 7.44
CA ASP A 93 2.08 -10.88 7.16
C ASP A 93 1.73 -9.84 6.09
N PHE A 94 2.43 -8.70 6.07
CA PHE A 94 2.24 -7.71 5.01
C PHE A 94 2.90 -8.14 3.70
N ILE A 95 4.16 -8.57 3.74
CA ILE A 95 4.91 -8.95 2.53
C ILE A 95 4.25 -10.15 1.83
N GLU A 96 4.00 -11.23 2.55
CA GLU A 96 3.39 -12.44 1.98
C GLU A 96 1.89 -12.24 1.72
N GLY A 97 1.18 -11.66 2.69
CA GLY A 97 -0.28 -11.53 2.65
C GLY A 97 -0.80 -10.48 1.67
N VAL A 98 0.02 -9.49 1.31
CA VAL A 98 -0.34 -8.39 0.39
C VAL A 98 0.50 -8.42 -0.88
N LEU A 99 1.82 -8.27 -0.75
CA LEU A 99 2.69 -8.09 -1.92
C LEU A 99 2.83 -9.36 -2.75
N VAL A 100 3.29 -10.46 -2.14
CA VAL A 100 3.43 -11.75 -2.84
C VAL A 100 2.07 -12.24 -3.33
N ARG A 101 1.02 -12.08 -2.53
CA ARG A 101 -0.35 -12.45 -2.91
C ARG A 101 -0.87 -11.70 -4.14
N SER A 102 -0.41 -10.47 -4.38
CA SER A 102 -0.81 -9.69 -5.57
C SER A 102 -0.22 -10.24 -6.88
N ILE A 103 0.88 -10.99 -6.80
CA ILE A 103 1.63 -11.51 -7.96
C ILE A 103 1.59 -13.04 -8.09
N ILE A 104 0.70 -13.73 -7.37
CA ILE A 104 0.56 -15.18 -7.54
C ILE A 104 0.04 -15.51 -8.95
N PRO A 105 0.55 -16.58 -9.59
CA PRO A 105 0.16 -16.94 -10.96
C PRO A 105 -1.36 -17.11 -11.15
N ARG A 106 -2.06 -17.56 -10.11
CA ARG A 106 -3.53 -17.70 -10.09
C ARG A 106 -4.27 -16.39 -10.44
N ASN A 107 -3.69 -15.23 -10.12
CA ASN A 107 -4.32 -13.94 -10.39
C ASN A 107 -4.03 -13.40 -11.79
N ASN A 108 -3.22 -14.12 -12.59
CA ASN A 108 -2.74 -13.72 -13.92
C ASN A 108 -2.34 -12.23 -14.02
N PRO A 109 -1.47 -11.75 -13.11
CA PRO A 109 -1.03 -10.35 -13.10
C PRO A 109 -0.20 -9.99 -14.35
N PRO A 110 -0.21 -8.73 -14.80
CA PRO A 110 0.67 -8.27 -15.87
C PRO A 110 2.13 -8.25 -15.38
N GLN A 111 3.09 -8.46 -16.28
CA GLN A 111 4.52 -8.52 -15.94
C GLN A 111 5.01 -7.27 -15.20
N ILE A 112 4.53 -6.08 -15.60
CA ILE A 112 4.89 -4.82 -14.93
C ILE A 112 4.53 -4.81 -13.43
N LEU A 113 3.47 -5.53 -13.03
CA LEU A 113 3.10 -5.66 -11.62
C LEU A 113 4.10 -6.55 -10.88
N HIS A 114 4.56 -7.63 -11.50
CA HIS A 114 5.62 -8.48 -10.95
C HIS A 114 6.89 -7.68 -10.67
N ASP A 115 7.38 -6.97 -11.68
CA ASP A 115 8.64 -6.23 -11.60
C ASP A 115 8.58 -5.18 -10.49
N ARG A 116 7.44 -4.50 -10.36
CA ARG A 116 7.24 -3.47 -9.35
C ARG A 116 7.18 -4.04 -7.93
N VAL A 117 6.46 -5.14 -7.72
CA VAL A 117 6.39 -5.79 -6.41
C VAL A 117 7.77 -6.31 -6.00
N LEU A 118 8.50 -6.92 -6.93
CA LEU A 118 9.86 -7.38 -6.68
C LEU A 118 10.78 -6.20 -6.33
N GLY A 119 10.68 -5.07 -7.03
CA GLY A 119 11.41 -3.85 -6.71
C GLY A 119 11.19 -3.38 -5.27
N ILE A 120 9.93 -3.32 -4.82
CA ILE A 120 9.59 -2.91 -3.45
C ILE A 120 10.16 -3.88 -2.40
N ILE A 121 10.12 -5.19 -2.67
CA ILE A 121 10.66 -6.22 -1.77
C ILE A 121 12.20 -6.18 -1.75
N GLN A 122 12.84 -5.99 -2.89
CA GLN A 122 14.30 -6.01 -3.06
C GLN A 122 14.99 -4.78 -2.45
N VAL A 123 14.40 -3.58 -2.60
CA VAL A 123 14.94 -2.32 -2.03
C VAL A 123 15.19 -2.45 -0.53
N ARG A 124 14.38 -3.23 0.19
CA ARG A 124 14.57 -3.46 1.63
C ARG A 124 15.76 -4.33 2.00
N ARG A 125 16.27 -5.15 1.09
CA ARG A 125 17.49 -5.94 1.35
C ARG A 125 18.76 -5.09 1.27
N GLY A 126 18.73 -3.98 0.51
CA GLY A 126 19.88 -3.09 0.32
C GLY A 126 20.02 -1.96 1.36
N SER A 127 18.99 -1.64 2.14
CA SER A 127 19.04 -0.55 3.15
C SER A 127 19.64 -0.97 4.49
N ARG A 128 20.53 -1.98 4.51
CA ARG A 128 21.26 -2.47 5.71
C ARG A 128 22.75 -2.14 5.66
N GLU A 129 23.15 -1.15 4.86
CA GLU A 129 24.51 -0.59 4.85
C GLU A 129 24.52 0.77 5.55
#